data_AF-A0A1W6JXI0-F1
#
_entry.id   AF-A0A1W6JXI0-F1
#
_cell.length_a   1.000
_cell.length_b   1.000
_cell.length_c   1.000
_cell.angle_alpha   90.00
_cell.angle_beta   90.00
_cell.angle_gamma   90.00
#
_symmetry.space_group_name_H-M   'P 1'
#
loop_
_entity.id
_entity.type
_entity.pdbx_description
1 polymer ?
#
loop_
_entity_poly.entity_id
_entity_poly.type
_entity_poly.pdbx_seq_one_letter_code
_entity_poly.pdbx_strand_id
1 'polypeptide(L)'
;MKIKALILLTLVILVFSLKIQAYNVNISIYEHNMSSNGILVFVEYNGTISTIKENSTINLPNTSVTIIVYNTQIGYKVLINGNATNEYTFFPYKINNINITIIPNYIDIHLFINGSGKIEIRYPNSSSIIINKTTTLKVLCGSLLTLYAKPDHDSFISWNNSSTYPTLFIIAQNSTTITAIFGHSKDPNNVGINSSQDLVYLGILIVLGGFYLFIKRKKNI
;
A
#
# COMPACT_ATOMS: atom_id res chain seq x y z
N MET A 1 43.28 -40.96 -3.53
CA MET A 1 42.88 -39.93 -2.53
C MET A 1 42.55 -38.55 -3.11
N LYS A 2 43.11 -38.14 -4.26
CA LYS A 2 42.96 -36.77 -4.81
C LYS A 2 41.56 -36.44 -5.38
N ILE A 3 40.90 -37.41 -6.02
CA ILE A 3 39.61 -37.19 -6.71
C ILE A 3 38.46 -36.96 -5.71
N LYS A 4 38.41 -37.74 -4.62
CA LYS A 4 37.35 -37.61 -3.59
C LYS A 4 37.42 -36.26 -2.86
N ALA A 5 38.63 -35.74 -2.61
CA ALA A 5 38.84 -34.43 -2.00
C ALA A 5 38.44 -33.29 -2.95
N LEU A 6 38.71 -33.44 -4.25
CA LEU A 6 38.31 -32.46 -5.26
C LEU A 6 36.78 -32.38 -5.37
N ILE A 7 36.09 -33.52 -5.38
CA ILE A 7 34.62 -33.61 -5.46
C ILE A 7 33.96 -32.94 -4.25
N LEU A 8 34.50 -33.14 -3.05
CA LEU A 8 33.97 -32.49 -1.85
C LEU A 8 34.13 -30.97 -1.91
N LEU A 9 35.28 -30.49 -2.39
CA LEU A 9 35.55 -29.06 -2.55
C LEU A 9 34.62 -28.41 -3.59
N THR A 10 34.39 -29.06 -4.73
CA THR A 10 33.44 -28.57 -5.73
C THR A 10 32.01 -28.56 -5.22
N LEU A 11 31.60 -29.57 -4.44
CA LEU A 11 30.26 -29.62 -3.86
C LEU A 11 30.01 -28.44 -2.90
N VAL A 12 30.98 -28.11 -2.05
CA VAL A 12 30.89 -26.98 -1.12
C VAL A 12 30.79 -25.65 -1.89
N ILE A 13 31.60 -25.45 -2.92
CA ILE A 13 31.55 -24.23 -3.74
C ILE A 13 30.19 -24.09 -4.45
N LEU A 14 29.64 -25.20 -4.96
CA LEU A 14 28.34 -25.19 -5.66
C LEU A 14 27.18 -24.79 -4.74
N VAL A 15 27.19 -25.25 -3.48
CA VAL A 15 26.16 -24.91 -2.48
C VAL A 15 26.21 -23.43 -2.08
N PHE A 16 27.42 -22.85 -2.00
CA PHE A 16 27.59 -21.40 -1.75
C PHE A 16 27.22 -20.51 -2.95
N SER A 17 27.12 -21.08 -4.16
CA SER A 17 26.83 -20.33 -5.39
C SER A 17 25.35 -20.10 -5.65
N LEU A 18 24.47 -20.76 -4.88
CA LEU A 18 23.02 -20.62 -5.00
C LEU A 18 22.58 -19.28 -4.39
N LYS A 19 22.74 -18.21 -5.17
CA LYS A 19 22.09 -16.93 -4.90
C LYS A 19 20.58 -17.14 -4.92
N ILE A 20 19.95 -17.03 -3.76
CA ILE A 20 18.49 -16.94 -3.64
C ILE A 20 18.07 -15.64 -4.34
N GLN A 21 17.62 -15.75 -5.58
CA GLN A 21 17.08 -14.63 -6.33
C GLN A 21 15.71 -14.30 -5.72
N ALA A 22 15.66 -13.26 -4.88
CA ALA A 22 14.41 -12.68 -4.41
C ALA A 22 13.71 -12.01 -5.62
N TYR A 23 12.66 -12.64 -6.11
CA TYR A 23 11.79 -12.05 -7.13
C TYR A 23 10.85 -11.06 -6.44
N ASN A 24 11.09 -9.77 -6.61
CA ASN A 24 10.11 -8.74 -6.27
C ASN A 24 9.04 -8.72 -7.36
N VAL A 25 7.90 -9.35 -7.09
CA VAL A 25 6.71 -9.23 -7.93
C VAL A 25 6.02 -7.92 -7.58
N ASN A 26 6.25 -6.89 -8.37
CA ASN A 26 5.54 -5.62 -8.24
C ASN A 26 4.20 -5.73 -8.97
N ILE A 27 3.12 -6.04 -8.23
CA ILE A 27 1.77 -6.02 -8.78
C ILE A 27 1.27 -4.58 -8.70
N SER A 28 1.46 -3.83 -9.78
CA SER A 28 0.76 -2.56 -9.98
C SER A 28 -0.63 -2.85 -10.51
N ILE A 29 -1.66 -2.74 -9.66
CA ILE A 29 -3.05 -2.68 -10.13
C ILE A 29 -3.18 -1.31 -10.80
N TYR A 30 -3.05 -1.28 -12.12
CA TYR A 30 -3.38 -0.10 -12.90
C TYR A 30 -4.87 0.15 -12.74
N GLU A 31 -5.20 1.25 -12.07
CA GLU A 31 -6.55 1.77 -12.01
C GLU A 31 -7.00 1.99 -13.46
N HIS A 32 -7.99 1.20 -13.88
CA HIS A 32 -8.60 1.30 -15.19
C HIS A 32 -9.00 2.75 -15.40
N ASN A 33 -8.41 3.39 -16.42
CA ASN A 33 -8.76 4.71 -16.93
C ASN A 33 -10.26 5.00 -16.75
N MET A 34 -10.64 5.65 -15.66
CA MET A 34 -11.82 6.49 -15.59
C MET A 34 -11.34 7.90 -15.89
N SER A 35 -10.97 8.11 -17.16
CA SER A 35 -10.52 9.39 -17.70
C SER A 35 -11.66 10.41 -17.85
N SER A 36 -12.83 10.19 -17.22
CA SER A 36 -13.85 11.23 -17.07
C SER A 36 -13.87 11.71 -15.63
N ASN A 37 -13.19 12.81 -15.37
CA ASN A 37 -13.20 13.60 -14.15
C ASN A 37 -14.61 14.19 -13.87
N GLY A 38 -15.59 13.36 -13.59
CA GLY A 38 -16.93 13.81 -13.27
C GLY A 38 -17.76 12.69 -12.66
N ILE A 39 -18.37 12.97 -11.52
CA ILE A 39 -19.46 12.16 -10.99
C ILE A 39 -20.56 12.14 -12.04
N LEU A 40 -20.91 10.96 -12.55
CA LEU A 40 -22.01 10.82 -13.48
C LEU A 40 -23.28 10.65 -12.66
N VAL A 41 -23.99 11.74 -12.42
CA VAL A 41 -25.33 11.66 -11.86
C VAL A 41 -26.28 11.45 -13.03
N PHE A 42 -26.84 10.26 -13.13
CA PHE A 42 -27.99 10.05 -13.99
C PHE A 42 -29.21 10.63 -13.28
N VAL A 43 -30.02 11.39 -14.01
CA VAL A 43 -31.33 11.87 -13.57
C VAL A 43 -32.34 11.40 -14.59
N GLU A 44 -33.16 10.44 -14.19
CA GLU A 44 -34.31 10.01 -14.95
C GLU A 44 -35.48 10.98 -14.67
N TYR A 45 -36.18 11.43 -15.71
CA TYR A 45 -37.44 12.16 -15.59
C TYR A 45 -38.27 11.92 -16.85
N ASN A 46 -39.56 11.59 -16.71
CA ASN A 46 -40.47 11.31 -17.83
C ASN A 46 -39.89 10.35 -18.89
N GLY A 47 -39.14 9.32 -18.48
CA GLY A 47 -38.50 8.35 -19.39
C GLY A 47 -37.27 8.87 -20.14
N THR A 48 -36.81 10.08 -19.83
CA THR A 48 -35.53 10.64 -20.32
C THR A 48 -34.48 10.54 -19.23
N ILE A 49 -33.28 10.07 -19.58
CA ILE A 49 -32.13 10.02 -18.68
C ILE A 49 -31.16 11.14 -19.10
N SER A 50 -30.96 12.09 -18.20
CA SER A 50 -29.94 13.13 -18.35
C SER A 50 -28.73 12.80 -17.50
N THR A 51 -27.53 13.14 -17.99
CA THR A 51 -26.28 12.95 -17.25
C THR A 51 -25.75 14.29 -16.80
N ILE A 52 -25.57 14.45 -15.50
CA ILE A 52 -25.03 15.65 -14.87
C ILE A 52 -23.63 15.32 -14.38
N LYS A 53 -22.66 16.18 -14.72
CA LYS A 53 -21.24 16.00 -14.39
C LYS A 53 -20.71 17.03 -13.40
N GLU A 54 -21.47 18.09 -13.15
CA GLU A 54 -21.10 19.24 -12.34
C GLU A 54 -22.32 19.81 -11.63
N ASN A 55 -22.09 20.77 -10.71
CA ASN A 55 -23.18 21.46 -10.05
C ASN A 55 -24.07 22.13 -11.11
N SER A 56 -25.34 21.76 -11.14
CA SER A 56 -26.24 22.18 -12.20
C SER A 56 -27.62 22.48 -11.67
N THR A 57 -28.32 23.35 -12.38
CA THR A 57 -29.73 23.61 -12.16
C THR A 57 -30.51 23.10 -13.35
N ILE A 58 -31.45 22.20 -13.11
CA ILE A 58 -32.32 21.66 -14.15
C ILE A 58 -33.71 22.29 -14.00
N ASN A 59 -34.24 22.78 -15.11
CA ASN A 59 -35.60 23.27 -15.18
C ASN A 59 -36.50 22.10 -15.54
N LEU A 60 -37.41 21.74 -14.65
CA LEU A 60 -38.29 20.60 -14.83
C LEU A 60 -39.69 21.04 -15.24
N PRO A 61 -40.35 20.29 -16.16
CA PRO A 61 -41.68 20.61 -16.62
C PRO A 61 -42.70 20.50 -15.47
N ASN A 62 -43.89 21.04 -15.68
CA ASN A 62 -44.99 21.03 -14.72
C ASN A 62 -45.67 19.66 -14.63
N THR A 63 -44.92 18.61 -14.30
CA THR A 63 -45.38 17.22 -14.18
C THR A 63 -44.70 16.53 -13.00
N SER A 64 -45.27 15.44 -12.51
CA SER A 64 -44.61 14.56 -11.53
C SER A 64 -43.26 14.11 -12.07
N VAL A 65 -42.19 14.29 -11.30
CA VAL A 65 -40.85 13.84 -11.66
C VAL A 65 -40.24 13.10 -10.48
N THR A 66 -39.71 11.91 -10.77
CA THR A 66 -38.90 11.12 -9.84
C THR A 66 -37.46 11.21 -10.27
N ILE A 67 -36.63 11.90 -9.49
CA ILE A 67 -35.19 11.95 -9.72
C ILE A 67 -34.56 10.79 -8.97
N ILE A 68 -33.90 9.89 -9.69
CA ILE A 68 -33.06 8.84 -9.12
C ILE A 68 -31.61 9.21 -9.40
N VAL A 69 -30.80 9.25 -8.36
CA VAL A 69 -29.37 9.56 -8.44
C VAL A 69 -28.58 8.26 -8.34
N TYR A 70 -27.83 7.99 -9.40
CA TYR A 70 -26.81 6.96 -9.39
C TYR A 70 -25.45 7.64 -9.27
N ASN A 71 -24.68 7.30 -8.25
CA ASN A 71 -23.32 7.80 -8.12
C ASN A 71 -22.33 6.74 -8.64
N THR A 72 -21.61 7.07 -9.70
CA THR A 72 -20.60 6.18 -10.30
C THR A 72 -19.26 6.18 -9.57
N GLN A 73 -19.05 7.10 -8.63
CA GLN A 73 -17.77 7.28 -7.94
C GLN A 73 -17.94 7.35 -6.40
N ILE A 74 -17.21 6.48 -5.70
CA ILE A 74 -17.16 6.50 -4.23
C ILE A 74 -16.54 7.82 -3.78
N GLY A 75 -17.05 8.35 -2.65
CA GLY A 75 -16.50 9.54 -2.02
C GLY A 75 -17.16 10.84 -2.40
N TYR A 76 -18.32 10.80 -3.05
CA TYR A 76 -19.13 11.97 -3.31
C TYR A 76 -20.56 11.75 -2.83
N LYS A 77 -21.21 12.85 -2.47
CA LYS A 77 -22.59 12.91 -2.06
C LYS A 77 -23.31 13.91 -2.96
N VAL A 78 -24.47 13.51 -3.44
CA VAL A 78 -25.32 14.39 -4.26
C VAL A 78 -26.39 14.98 -3.36
N LEU A 79 -26.59 16.29 -3.49
CA LEU A 79 -27.69 17.02 -2.86
C LEU A 79 -28.66 17.48 -3.93
N ILE A 80 -29.93 17.17 -3.73
CA ILE A 80 -31.05 17.68 -4.54
C ILE A 80 -31.73 18.76 -3.70
N ASN A 81 -31.70 20.01 -4.15
CA ASN A 81 -32.22 21.18 -3.41
C ASN A 81 -31.68 21.27 -1.97
N GLY A 82 -30.40 20.92 -1.78
CA GLY A 82 -29.73 20.91 -0.48
C GLY A 82 -29.98 19.65 0.35
N ASN A 83 -30.89 18.76 -0.06
CA ASN A 83 -31.18 17.53 0.64
C ASN A 83 -30.37 16.35 0.09
N ALA A 84 -29.84 15.57 1.01
CA ALA A 84 -29.06 14.39 0.76
C ALA A 84 -29.93 13.17 0.47
N THR A 85 -30.28 12.92 -0.80
CA THR A 85 -31.12 11.77 -1.15
C THR A 85 -30.67 11.11 -2.45
N ASN A 86 -30.85 9.78 -2.54
CA ASN A 86 -30.62 9.02 -3.76
C ASN A 86 -31.87 8.98 -4.64
N GLU A 87 -33.02 9.35 -4.08
CA GLU A 87 -34.29 9.45 -4.78
C GLU A 87 -35.01 10.70 -4.27
N TYR A 88 -35.61 11.44 -5.19
CA TYR A 88 -36.44 12.59 -4.86
C TYR A 88 -37.61 12.69 -5.84
N THR A 89 -38.80 12.41 -5.33
CA THR A 89 -40.05 12.57 -6.08
C THR A 89 -40.70 13.87 -5.69
N PHE A 90 -41.06 14.68 -6.67
CA PHE A 90 -41.74 15.94 -6.43
C PHE A 90 -42.84 16.18 -7.47
N PHE A 91 -43.90 16.85 -7.01
CA PHE A 91 -45.11 17.17 -7.78
C PHE A 91 -45.22 18.68 -7.90
N PRO A 92 -44.45 19.31 -8.80
CA PRO A 92 -44.51 20.74 -8.97
C PRO A 92 -45.84 21.13 -9.64
N TYR A 93 -46.45 22.24 -9.19
CA TYR A 93 -47.64 22.85 -9.82
C TYR A 93 -47.28 23.95 -10.84
N LYS A 94 -45.98 24.27 -10.97
CA LYS A 94 -45.37 25.22 -11.93
C LYS A 94 -44.00 24.69 -12.34
N ILE A 95 -43.41 25.22 -13.43
CA ILE A 95 -42.00 24.94 -13.77
C ILE A 95 -41.15 25.20 -12.53
N ASN A 96 -40.35 24.21 -12.14
CA ASN A 96 -39.57 24.26 -10.92
C ASN A 96 -38.10 24.00 -11.25
N ASN A 97 -37.23 24.76 -10.58
CA ASN A 97 -35.80 24.64 -10.75
C ASN A 97 -35.29 23.68 -9.66
N ILE A 98 -34.55 22.66 -10.06
CA ILE A 98 -33.89 21.77 -9.13
C ILE A 98 -32.39 22.00 -9.20
N ASN A 99 -31.81 22.34 -8.06
CA ASN A 99 -30.38 22.46 -7.90
C ASN A 99 -29.81 21.10 -7.50
N ILE A 100 -28.88 20.60 -8.31
CA ILE A 100 -28.14 19.37 -8.06
C ILE A 100 -26.71 19.78 -7.74
N THR A 101 -26.33 19.61 -6.48
CA THR A 101 -25.00 19.95 -5.97
C THR A 101 -24.26 18.68 -5.63
N ILE A 102 -23.02 18.56 -6.09
CA ILE A 102 -22.16 17.42 -5.86
C ILE A 102 -21.08 17.83 -4.87
N ILE A 103 -20.99 17.14 -3.74
CA ILE A 103 -20.09 17.48 -2.64
C ILE A 103 -19.14 16.30 -2.35
N PRO A 104 -17.82 16.53 -2.28
CA PRO A 104 -16.87 15.51 -1.85
C PRO A 104 -17.09 15.12 -0.39
N ASN A 105 -17.05 13.82 -0.13
CA ASN A 105 -17.05 13.23 1.19
C ASN A 105 -15.61 12.87 1.59
N TYR A 106 -15.14 13.45 2.69
CA TYR A 106 -13.80 13.22 3.20
C TYR A 106 -13.85 12.32 4.43
N ILE A 107 -12.83 11.46 4.58
CA ILE A 107 -12.60 10.67 5.78
C ILE A 107 -11.26 11.04 6.42
N ASP A 108 -11.19 10.84 7.73
CA ASP A 108 -9.99 11.07 8.52
C ASP A 108 -9.18 9.78 8.64
N ILE A 109 -7.90 9.83 8.26
CA ILE A 109 -6.92 8.78 8.46
C ILE A 109 -5.95 9.23 9.55
N HIS A 110 -5.94 8.55 10.67
CA HIS A 110 -5.05 8.84 11.79
C HIS A 110 -3.74 8.07 11.63
N LEU A 111 -2.64 8.79 11.48
CA LEU A 111 -1.32 8.22 11.27
C LEU A 111 -0.49 8.40 12.53
N PHE A 112 -0.02 7.29 13.08
CA PHE A 112 0.85 7.25 14.24
C PHE A 112 2.22 6.74 13.83
N ILE A 113 3.27 7.39 14.32
CA ILE A 113 4.65 7.00 14.10
C ILE A 113 5.25 6.69 15.46
N ASN A 114 5.68 5.45 15.66
CA ASN A 114 6.38 5.01 16.86
C ASN A 114 7.85 4.76 16.48
N GLY A 115 8.80 5.46 17.09
CA GLY A 115 10.24 5.37 16.76
C GLY A 115 10.72 6.44 15.77
N SER A 116 11.98 6.31 15.30
CA SER A 116 12.63 7.30 14.41
C SER A 116 12.45 6.95 12.93
N GLY A 117 11.34 7.41 12.36
CA GLY A 117 11.04 7.23 10.94
C GLY A 117 9.98 8.20 10.43
N LYS A 118 9.68 8.06 9.14
CA LYS A 118 8.70 8.87 8.41
C LYS A 118 7.78 7.96 7.59
N ILE A 119 6.59 8.45 7.27
CA ILE A 119 5.67 7.81 6.33
C ILE A 119 5.58 8.71 5.10
N GLU A 120 5.93 8.21 3.91
CA GLU A 120 5.56 8.86 2.64
C GLU A 120 4.22 8.30 2.18
N ILE A 121 3.25 9.17 1.92
CA ILE A 121 1.97 8.80 1.35
C ILE A 121 1.95 9.26 -0.10
N ARG A 122 1.60 8.36 -1.01
CA ARG A 122 1.40 8.65 -2.42
C ARG A 122 -0.09 8.51 -2.77
N TYR A 123 -0.62 9.58 -3.36
CA TYR A 123 -2.00 9.66 -3.84
C TYR A 123 -2.10 9.11 -5.27
N PRO A 124 -3.32 8.78 -5.76
CA PRO A 124 -3.53 8.26 -7.12
C PRO A 124 -3.03 9.21 -8.21
N ASN A 125 -3.11 10.52 -7.97
CA ASN A 125 -2.60 11.55 -8.86
C ASN A 125 -1.06 11.67 -8.85
N SER A 126 -0.34 10.70 -8.28
CA SER A 126 1.12 10.67 -8.10
C SER A 126 1.70 11.75 -7.19
N SER A 127 0.88 12.63 -6.60
CA SER A 127 1.37 13.54 -5.56
C SER A 127 1.75 12.78 -4.31
N SER A 128 2.68 13.32 -3.53
CA SER A 128 3.10 12.69 -2.28
C SER A 128 3.26 13.70 -1.14
N ILE A 129 3.07 13.20 0.08
CA ILE A 129 3.29 13.93 1.32
C ILE A 129 4.14 13.08 2.26
N ILE A 130 5.09 13.71 2.95
CA ILE A 130 5.93 13.06 3.95
C ILE A 130 5.46 13.51 5.33
N ILE A 131 5.18 12.53 6.18
CA ILE A 131 4.71 12.74 7.55
C ILE A 131 5.78 12.20 8.49
N ASN A 132 6.26 13.06 9.37
CA ASN A 132 7.32 12.78 10.35
C ASN A 132 6.83 12.82 11.81
N LYS A 133 5.53 13.04 12.01
CA LYS A 133 4.89 13.08 13.33
C LYS A 133 3.46 12.55 13.24
N THR A 134 2.93 12.08 14.37
CA THR A 134 1.53 11.66 14.46
C THR A 134 0.60 12.77 13.96
N THR A 135 -0.22 12.46 12.96
CA THR A 135 -1.04 13.44 12.23
C THR A 135 -2.34 12.80 11.76
N THR A 136 -3.42 13.58 11.73
CA THR A 136 -4.67 13.19 11.06
C THR A 136 -4.69 13.77 9.65
N LEU A 137 -4.90 12.92 8.66
CA LEU A 137 -4.99 13.30 7.26
C LEU A 137 -6.44 13.21 6.77
N LYS A 138 -6.95 14.28 6.16
CA LYS A 138 -8.24 14.26 5.46
C LYS A 138 -8.05 13.84 4.02
N VAL A 139 -8.73 12.77 3.62
CA VAL A 139 -8.66 12.23 2.25
C VAL A 139 -10.05 11.97 1.71
N LEU A 140 -10.23 12.18 0.39
CA LEU A 140 -11.47 11.85 -0.29
C LEU A 140 -11.80 10.37 -0.11
N CYS A 141 -13.02 10.07 0.31
CA CYS A 141 -13.45 8.70 0.55
C CYS A 141 -13.35 7.87 -0.75
N GLY A 142 -12.98 6.60 -0.65
CA GLY A 142 -12.74 5.71 -1.79
C GLY A 142 -11.38 5.87 -2.47
N SER A 143 -10.56 6.86 -2.09
CA SER A 143 -9.22 7.03 -2.68
C SER A 143 -8.29 5.88 -2.29
N LEU A 144 -7.53 5.37 -3.26
CA LEU A 144 -6.42 4.45 -3.01
C LEU A 144 -5.18 5.24 -2.56
N LEU A 145 -4.61 4.90 -1.42
CA LEU A 145 -3.37 5.49 -0.92
C LEU A 145 -2.30 4.43 -0.80
N THR A 146 -1.09 4.77 -1.20
CA THR A 146 0.09 3.94 -0.97
C THR A 146 0.97 4.59 0.08
N LEU A 147 1.24 3.88 1.17
CA LEU A 147 2.05 4.33 2.29
C LEU A 147 3.39 3.61 2.23
N TYR A 148 4.48 4.36 2.34
CA TYR A 148 5.85 3.85 2.42
C TYR A 148 6.45 4.22 3.77
N ALA A 149 6.88 3.23 4.52
CA ALA A 149 7.67 3.43 5.72
C ALA A 149 9.11 3.78 5.32
N LYS A 150 9.55 4.97 5.70
CA LYS A 150 10.90 5.47 5.49
C LYS A 150 11.63 5.56 6.83
N PRO A 151 12.42 4.55 7.19
CA PRO A 151 13.28 4.65 8.36
C PRO A 151 14.30 5.79 8.18
N ASP A 152 14.57 6.55 9.25
CA ASP A 152 15.66 7.53 9.28
C ASP A 152 16.94 6.89 9.84
N HIS A 153 16.87 6.38 11.08
CA HIS A 153 17.98 5.69 11.76
C HIS A 153 17.60 4.27 12.20
N ASP A 154 16.34 4.08 12.62
CA ASP A 154 15.79 2.77 12.99
C ASP A 154 15.52 1.89 11.77
N SER A 155 15.16 0.62 11.99
CA SER A 155 14.55 -0.22 10.95
C SER A 155 13.02 -0.15 11.02
N PHE A 156 12.35 -0.33 9.89
CA PHE A 156 10.91 -0.58 9.91
C PHE A 156 10.64 -1.96 10.49
N ILE A 157 9.80 -2.03 11.53
CA ILE A 157 9.43 -3.29 12.19
C ILE A 157 8.13 -3.80 11.59
N SER A 158 7.05 -3.03 11.72
CA SER A 158 5.74 -3.42 11.20
C SER A 158 4.75 -2.26 11.12
N TRP A 159 3.69 -2.49 10.36
CA TRP A 159 2.44 -1.74 10.48
C TRP A 159 1.60 -2.27 11.65
N ASN A 160 0.51 -1.58 11.98
CA ASN A 160 -0.45 -1.99 13.02
C ASN A 160 -1.14 -3.34 12.73
N ASN A 161 -1.21 -3.76 11.47
CA ASN A 161 -1.73 -5.07 11.07
C ASN A 161 -0.68 -6.20 11.13
N SER A 162 0.46 -5.96 11.80
CA SER A 162 1.61 -6.89 11.89
C SER A 162 2.34 -7.15 10.57
N SER A 163 2.00 -6.44 9.48
CA SER A 163 2.76 -6.54 8.24
C SER A 163 4.15 -5.94 8.40
N THR A 164 5.19 -6.71 8.10
CA THR A 164 6.59 -6.27 8.09
C THR A 164 7.02 -5.69 6.74
N TYR A 165 6.14 -5.71 5.73
CA TYR A 165 6.43 -5.12 4.44
C TYR A 165 6.34 -3.59 4.54
N PRO A 166 7.38 -2.83 4.12
CA PRO A 166 7.44 -1.37 4.32
C PRO A 166 6.45 -0.59 3.47
N THR A 167 5.72 -1.25 2.57
CA THR A 167 4.67 -0.62 1.76
C THR A 167 3.30 -1.13 2.21
N LEU A 168 2.34 -0.24 2.37
CA LEU A 168 0.94 -0.56 2.70
C LEU A 168 0.00 0.13 1.72
N PHE A 169 -0.96 -0.61 1.19
CA PHE A 169 -2.04 -0.08 0.35
C PHE A 169 -3.32 0.00 1.16
N ILE A 170 -3.99 1.14 1.12
CA ILE A 170 -5.26 1.34 1.82
C ILE A 170 -6.27 2.00 0.89
N ILE A 171 -7.54 1.62 1.02
CA ILE A 171 -8.66 2.33 0.41
C ILE A 171 -9.34 3.15 1.51
N ALA A 172 -9.45 4.45 1.29
CA ALA A 172 -9.99 5.42 2.23
C ALA A 172 -11.52 5.28 2.39
N GLN A 173 -12.05 4.17 2.91
CA GLN A 173 -13.50 3.96 3.04
C GLN A 173 -14.06 4.46 4.38
N ASN A 174 -13.37 4.15 5.47
CA ASN A 174 -13.77 4.49 6.83
C ASN A 174 -12.64 5.22 7.56
N SER A 175 -12.98 5.93 8.64
CA SER A 175 -11.94 6.48 9.52
C SER A 175 -11.09 5.33 10.05
N THR A 176 -9.78 5.42 9.82
CA THR A 176 -8.83 4.34 10.07
C THR A 176 -7.62 4.89 10.79
N THR A 177 -7.10 4.07 11.70
CA THR A 177 -5.85 4.35 12.38
C THR A 177 -4.78 3.45 11.81
N ILE A 178 -3.65 4.03 11.42
CA ILE A 178 -2.50 3.34 10.88
C ILE A 178 -1.28 3.73 11.70
N THR A 179 -0.59 2.72 12.22
CA THR A 179 0.63 2.93 13.01
C THR A 179 1.80 2.31 12.26
N ALA A 180 2.83 3.12 11.99
CA ALA A 180 4.14 2.62 11.58
C ALA A 180 5.01 2.46 12.82
N ILE A 181 5.56 1.28 13.00
CA ILE A 181 6.47 0.96 14.11
C ILE A 181 7.88 0.86 13.55
N PHE A 182 8.71 1.79 13.99
CA PHE A 182 10.14 1.83 13.78
C PHE A 182 10.84 1.49 15.09
N GLY A 183 11.95 0.80 14.98
CA GLY A 183 12.81 0.59 16.12
C GLY A 183 14.10 -0.05 15.70
N HIS A 184 14.97 -0.25 16.68
CA HIS A 184 16.17 -1.03 16.46
C HIS A 184 15.71 -2.46 16.19
N SER A 185 15.84 -2.90 14.94
CA SER A 185 15.76 -4.32 14.64
C SER A 185 16.77 -4.99 15.56
N LYS A 186 16.29 -5.76 16.56
CA LYS A 186 17.03 -6.95 16.95
C LYS A 186 16.98 -7.79 15.70
N ASP A 187 17.94 -7.55 14.82
CA ASP A 187 18.11 -8.29 13.59
C ASP A 187 17.86 -9.76 13.95
N PRO A 188 16.96 -10.49 13.26
CA PRO A 188 16.91 -11.93 13.43
C PRO A 188 18.30 -12.54 13.18
N ASN A 189 19.18 -11.82 12.49
CA ASN A 189 20.60 -12.14 12.32
C ASN A 189 21.53 -11.56 13.42
N ASN A 190 21.03 -10.73 14.35
CA ASN A 190 21.66 -10.37 15.65
C ASN A 190 21.04 -11.15 16.82
N VAL A 191 20.55 -12.38 16.58
CA VAL A 191 20.89 -13.46 17.51
C VAL A 191 22.41 -13.53 17.45
N GLY A 192 23.06 -12.85 18.40
CA GLY A 192 24.44 -12.37 18.30
C GLY A 192 25.33 -13.36 17.58
N ILE A 193 25.99 -12.89 16.50
CA ILE A 193 26.96 -13.62 15.66
C ILE A 193 26.82 -15.09 15.96
N ASN A 194 25.83 -15.73 15.33
CA ASN A 194 25.64 -17.15 15.47
C ASN A 194 27.01 -17.75 15.17
N SER A 195 27.70 -18.16 16.23
CA SER A 195 29.12 -18.42 16.25
C SER A 195 29.45 -19.60 15.34
N SER A 196 28.43 -20.25 14.79
CA SER A 196 28.49 -21.25 13.76
C SER A 196 29.24 -20.83 12.49
N GLN A 197 29.14 -19.62 11.96
CA GLN A 197 29.89 -19.28 10.72
C GLN A 197 31.39 -19.10 11.00
N ASP A 198 31.76 -18.31 12.03
CA ASP A 198 33.15 -18.18 12.46
C ASP A 198 33.74 -19.50 12.97
N LEU A 199 32.95 -20.34 13.65
CA LEU A 199 33.33 -21.70 14.05
C LEU A 199 33.43 -22.66 12.86
N VAL A 200 32.65 -22.48 11.79
CA VAL A 200 32.79 -23.24 10.55
C VAL A 200 34.08 -22.85 9.83
N TYR A 201 34.42 -21.55 9.78
CA TYR A 201 35.71 -21.10 9.23
C TYR A 201 36.90 -21.59 10.07
N LEU A 202 36.81 -21.54 11.41
CA LEU A 202 37.79 -22.12 12.32
C LEU A 202 37.89 -23.65 12.19
N GLY A 203 36.76 -24.33 12.07
CA GLY A 203 36.68 -25.78 11.87
C GLY A 203 37.34 -26.19 10.55
N ILE A 204 37.10 -25.46 9.47
CA ILE A 204 37.75 -25.67 8.17
C ILE A 204 39.27 -25.43 8.28
N LEU A 205 39.70 -24.38 8.99
CA LEU A 205 41.12 -24.10 9.25
C LEU A 205 41.81 -25.22 10.02
N ILE A 206 41.17 -25.77 11.05
CA ILE A 206 41.68 -26.90 11.85
C ILE A 206 41.77 -28.16 10.98
N VAL A 207 40.76 -28.46 10.18
CA VAL A 207 40.75 -29.63 9.29
C VAL A 207 41.83 -29.50 8.21
N LEU A 208 41.96 -28.34 7.56
CA LEU A 208 43.01 -28.08 6.57
C LEU A 208 44.41 -28.13 7.19
N GLY A 209 44.60 -27.55 8.38
CA GLY A 209 45.86 -27.59 9.12
C GLY A 209 46.24 -29.01 9.54
N GLY A 210 45.29 -29.79 10.06
CA GLY A 210 45.49 -31.20 10.40
C GLY A 210 45.84 -32.05 9.17
N PHE A 211 45.17 -31.81 8.04
CA PHE A 211 45.45 -32.51 6.78
C PHE A 211 46.84 -32.18 6.23
N TYR A 212 47.25 -30.90 6.30
CA TYR A 212 48.59 -30.46 5.93
C TYR A 212 49.68 -31.16 6.76
N LEU A 213 49.51 -31.20 8.10
CA LEU A 213 50.45 -31.88 9.00
C LEU A 213 50.53 -33.39 8.74
N PHE A 214 49.40 -34.03 8.45
CA PHE A 214 49.35 -35.45 8.11
C PHE A 214 50.12 -35.77 6.81
N ILE A 215 49.93 -34.96 5.76
CA ILE A 215 50.67 -35.10 4.50
C ILE A 215 52.17 -34.82 4.72
N LYS A 216 52.52 -33.80 5.50
CA LYS A 216 53.92 -33.47 5.80
C LYS A 216 54.63 -34.60 6.55
N ARG A 217 53.97 -35.23 7.53
CA ARG A 217 54.51 -36.41 8.24
C ARG A 217 54.74 -37.60 7.31
N LYS A 218 53.83 -37.86 6.38
CA LYS A 218 53.95 -38.98 5.42
C LYS A 218 55.02 -38.76 4.34
N LYS A 219 55.53 -37.53 4.20
CA LYS A 219 56.60 -37.19 3.24
C LYS A 219 58.01 -37.26 3.87
N ASN A 220 58.09 -37.33 5.19
CA ASN A 220 59.32 -37.40 5.98
C ASN A 220 59.52 -38.78 6.66
N ILE A 221 58.73 -39.78 6.25
CA ILE A 221 58.93 -41.23 6.51
C ILE A 221 59.11 -41.85 5.14
#